data_AF-A0A1W9TS18-F1
#
_entry.id   AF-A0A1W9TS18-F1
#
_cell.length_a   1.000
_cell.length_b   1.000
_cell.length_c   1.000
_cell.angle_alpha   90.00
_cell.angle_beta   90.00
_cell.angle_gamma   90.00
#
_symmetry.space_group_name_H-M   'P 1'
#
loop_
_entity.id
_entity.type
_entity.pdbx_description
1 polymer ?
#
loop_
_entity_poly.entity_id
_entity_poly.type
_entity_poly.pdbx_seq_one_letter_code
_entity_poly.pdbx_strand_id
1 'polypeptide(L)'
;MKIPAIENIVNGLEPIALIIRAEFDKPGIHFFTPPSFSQQVASMTHPKDKKIAPHVHNFLSRQVFYTQEVLIIRRGRLKVNLYSSDKEFLGDRILEAGDVILLCGGGHSFEMLEETSIIEVKQGPYLGVEDKTRFENDSSG
;
A
#
# COMPACT_ATOMS: atom_id res chain seq x y z
N MET A 1 14.60 17.01 -7.74
CA MET A 1 13.58 16.39 -8.62
C MET A 1 12.26 16.37 -7.89
N LYS A 2 11.13 16.56 -8.59
CA LYS A 2 9.80 16.49 -7.98
C LYS A 2 9.44 15.01 -7.79
N ILE A 3 9.04 14.62 -6.57
CA ILE A 3 8.55 13.26 -6.29
C ILE A 3 7.28 13.06 -7.13
N PRO A 4 7.12 11.92 -7.83
CA PRO A 4 5.90 11.66 -8.59
C PRO A 4 4.73 11.43 -7.64
N ALA A 5 3.55 11.93 -8.02
CA ALA A 5 2.33 11.77 -7.22
C ALA A 5 1.89 10.31 -7.07
N ILE A 6 2.35 9.42 -7.98
CA ILE A 6 2.13 7.99 -7.94
C ILE A 6 3.47 7.30 -8.16
N GLU A 7 3.80 6.32 -7.33
CA GLU A 7 5.03 5.55 -7.44
C GLU A 7 4.73 4.05 -7.39
N ASN A 8 5.23 3.31 -8.37
CA ASN A 8 5.20 1.85 -8.37
C ASN A 8 6.62 1.33 -8.13
N ILE A 9 6.82 0.60 -7.04
CA ILE A 9 8.08 -0.06 -6.70
C ILE A 9 7.95 -1.53 -7.06
N VAL A 10 8.87 -2.03 -7.89
CA VAL A 10 8.91 -3.40 -8.39
C VAL A 10 10.29 -4.00 -8.22
N ASN A 11 10.37 -5.31 -7.96
CA ASN A 11 11.59 -6.10 -8.01
C ASN A 11 11.47 -7.12 -9.16
N GLY A 12 12.10 -6.84 -10.30
CA GLY A 12 11.85 -7.59 -11.53
C GLY A 12 10.38 -7.50 -11.95
N LEU A 13 9.65 -8.61 -11.85
CA LEU A 13 8.20 -8.68 -12.13
C LEU A 13 7.34 -8.64 -10.87
N GLU A 14 7.93 -8.69 -9.68
CA GLU A 14 7.22 -8.68 -8.41
C GLU A 14 6.84 -7.24 -8.04
N PRO A 15 5.54 -6.93 -7.86
CA PRO A 15 5.11 -5.67 -7.28
C PRO A 15 5.42 -5.66 -5.78
N ILE A 16 6.20 -4.68 -5.31
CA ILE A 16 6.61 -4.55 -3.91
C ILE A 16 5.70 -3.56 -3.19
N ALA A 17 5.56 -2.36 -3.74
CA ALA A 17 4.71 -1.34 -3.16
C ALA A 17 4.16 -0.38 -4.22
N LEU A 18 3.01 0.21 -3.91
CA LEU A 18 2.41 1.32 -4.65
C LEU A 18 2.17 2.46 -3.67
N ILE A 19 2.66 3.66 -4.00
CA ILE A 19 2.44 4.87 -3.20
C ILE A 19 1.57 5.84 -4.00
N ILE A 20 0.55 6.38 -3.33
CA ILE A 20 -0.29 7.48 -3.81
C ILE A 20 -0.02 8.65 -2.87
N ARG A 21 0.54 9.72 -3.40
CA ARG A 21 0.86 10.91 -2.63
C ARG A 21 -0.38 11.75 -2.36
N ALA A 22 -0.37 12.46 -1.23
CA ALA A 22 -1.46 13.32 -0.79
C ALA A 22 -1.92 14.33 -1.86
N GLU A 23 -1.00 14.80 -2.71
CA GLU A 23 -1.32 15.75 -3.79
C GLU A 23 -1.97 15.12 -5.03
N PHE A 24 -2.16 13.80 -5.09
CA PHE A 24 -2.87 13.20 -6.20
C PHE A 24 -4.36 13.57 -6.14
N ASP A 25 -4.77 14.48 -7.01
CA ASP A 25 -6.17 14.86 -7.19
C ASP A 25 -6.50 14.96 -8.69
N LYS A 26 -7.00 13.86 -9.26
CA LYS A 26 -7.46 13.81 -10.66
C LYS A 26 -8.95 13.51 -10.71
N PRO A 27 -9.74 14.24 -11.52
CA PRO A 27 -11.14 13.93 -11.74
C PRO A 27 -11.34 12.49 -12.25
N GLY A 28 -12.41 11.84 -11.82
CA GLY A 28 -12.78 10.49 -12.23
C GLY A 28 -12.33 9.40 -11.26
N ILE A 29 -12.35 8.16 -11.74
CA ILE A 29 -11.90 6.97 -11.01
C ILE A 29 -10.57 6.55 -11.60
N HIS A 30 -9.55 6.44 -10.75
CA HIS A 30 -8.20 6.03 -11.14
C HIS A 30 -7.83 4.79 -10.35
N PHE A 31 -7.81 3.63 -11.02
CA PHE A 31 -7.29 2.40 -10.45
C PHE A 31 -5.77 2.39 -10.58
N PHE A 32 -5.09 2.01 -9.50
CA PHE A 32 -3.63 1.94 -9.45
C PHE A 32 -3.12 0.49 -9.38
N THR A 33 -4.03 -0.46 -9.29
CA THR A 33 -3.76 -1.89 -9.19
C THR A 33 -4.38 -2.65 -10.35
N PRO A 34 -3.71 -3.68 -10.91
CA PRO A 34 -4.30 -4.57 -11.89
C PRO A 34 -5.58 -5.27 -11.38
N PRO A 35 -6.52 -5.67 -12.27
CA PRO A 35 -7.70 -6.46 -11.91
C PRO A 35 -7.39 -7.83 -11.28
N SER A 36 -6.17 -8.34 -11.49
CA SER A 36 -5.72 -9.63 -10.96
C SER A 36 -5.26 -9.56 -9.50
N PHE A 37 -5.08 -8.36 -8.93
CA PHE A 37 -4.67 -8.24 -7.54
C PHE A 37 -5.80 -8.65 -6.60
N SER A 38 -5.45 -9.35 -5.53
CA SER A 38 -6.39 -9.73 -4.48
C SER A 38 -6.93 -8.52 -3.72
N GLN A 39 -6.16 -7.43 -3.63
CA GLN A 39 -6.58 -6.14 -3.09
C GLN A 39 -6.37 -5.03 -4.12
N GLN A 40 -7.39 -4.20 -4.32
CA GLN A 40 -7.33 -3.09 -5.27
C GLN A 40 -7.38 -1.73 -4.58
N VAL A 41 -6.63 -0.77 -5.11
CA VAL A 41 -6.64 0.61 -4.65
C VAL A 41 -6.99 1.53 -5.81
N ALA A 42 -7.95 2.41 -5.56
CA ALA A 42 -8.38 3.44 -6.49
C ALA A 42 -8.62 4.76 -5.77
N SER A 43 -8.35 5.87 -6.46
CA SER A 43 -8.79 7.20 -6.06
C SER A 43 -10.01 7.61 -6.88
N MET A 44 -10.95 8.29 -6.24
CA MET A 44 -12.23 8.68 -6.84
C MET A 44 -12.53 10.13 -6.51
N THR A 45 -12.40 11.02 -7.50
CA THR A 45 -12.83 12.42 -7.41
C THR A 45 -14.04 12.61 -8.31
N HIS A 46 -15.20 12.92 -7.73
CA HIS A 46 -16.45 13.14 -8.47
C HIS A 46 -16.90 14.61 -8.37
N PRO A 47 -17.46 15.18 -9.44
CA PRO A 47 -18.05 16.50 -9.37
C PRO A 47 -19.28 16.48 -8.45
N LYS A 48 -19.65 17.67 -7.96
CA LYS A 48 -20.89 17.88 -7.23
C LYS A 48 -22.08 17.27 -7.99
N ASP A 49 -23.03 16.71 -7.26
CA ASP A 49 -24.28 16.12 -7.76
C ASP A 49 -24.14 14.81 -8.56
N LYS A 50 -22.92 14.26 -8.72
CA LYS A 50 -22.72 12.90 -9.24
C LYS A 50 -23.33 11.88 -8.27
N LYS A 51 -24.16 10.97 -8.81
CA LYS A 51 -24.74 9.84 -8.07
C LYS A 51 -24.08 8.52 -8.49
N ILE A 52 -23.74 7.68 -7.52
CA ILE A 52 -23.36 6.28 -7.71
C ILE A 52 -24.60 5.44 -7.37
N ALA A 53 -25.01 4.56 -8.28
CA ALA A 53 -26.18 3.72 -8.06
C ALA A 53 -25.94 2.74 -6.89
N PRO A 54 -26.94 2.48 -6.02
CA PRO A 54 -26.85 1.43 -5.02
C PRO A 54 -26.56 0.07 -5.66
N HIS A 55 -25.62 -0.67 -5.11
CA HIS A 55 -25.26 -2.01 -5.57
C HIS A 55 -24.72 -2.86 -4.43
N VAL A 56 -24.76 -4.17 -4.60
CA VAL A 56 -24.10 -5.16 -3.74
C VAL A 56 -23.11 -5.95 -4.58
N HIS A 57 -22.04 -6.42 -3.95
CA HIS A 57 -21.11 -7.31 -4.63
C HIS A 57 -21.65 -8.74 -4.64
N ASN A 58 -21.49 -9.42 -5.78
CA ASN A 58 -21.89 -10.81 -5.93
C ASN A 58 -21.08 -11.71 -4.97
N PHE A 59 -21.74 -12.73 -4.44
CA PHE A 59 -21.07 -13.79 -3.69
C PHE A 59 -20.20 -14.61 -4.65
N LEU A 60 -18.88 -14.43 -4.53
CA LEU A 60 -17.88 -15.06 -5.39
C LEU A 60 -16.72 -15.53 -4.51
N SER A 61 -16.33 -16.79 -4.66
CA SER A 61 -15.11 -17.32 -4.04
C SER A 61 -13.89 -16.70 -4.70
N ARG A 62 -12.89 -16.35 -3.87
CA ARG A 62 -11.58 -15.83 -4.30
C ARG A 62 -10.51 -16.52 -3.47
N GLN A 63 -9.35 -16.77 -4.08
CA GLN A 63 -8.17 -17.27 -3.38
C GLN A 63 -7.22 -16.12 -3.11
N VAL A 64 -6.70 -16.06 -1.89
CA VAL A 64 -5.69 -15.10 -1.45
C VAL A 64 -4.48 -15.91 -1.01
N PHE A 65 -3.32 -15.61 -1.57
CA PHE A 65 -2.07 -16.33 -1.26
C PHE A 65 -1.22 -15.60 -0.21
N TYR A 66 -1.30 -14.28 -0.19
CA TYR A 66 -0.50 -13.42 0.68
C TYR A 66 -1.37 -12.32 1.28
N THR A 67 -1.08 -11.97 2.52
CA THR A 67 -1.71 -10.84 3.20
C THR A 67 -1.08 -9.55 2.70
N GLN A 68 -1.88 -8.73 2.02
CA GLN A 68 -1.53 -7.36 1.64
C GLN A 68 -2.09 -6.38 2.66
N GLU A 69 -1.42 -5.23 2.80
CA GLU A 69 -1.86 -4.16 3.68
C GLU A 69 -1.80 -2.80 2.98
N VAL A 70 -2.84 -1.99 3.21
CA VAL A 70 -2.88 -0.58 2.82
C VAL A 70 -2.74 0.27 4.07
N LEU A 71 -1.80 1.20 4.06
CA LEU A 71 -1.65 2.20 5.11
C LEU A 71 -2.09 3.57 4.60
N ILE A 72 -2.90 4.25 5.41
CA ILE A 72 -3.32 5.63 5.20
C ILE A 72 -2.72 6.46 6.34
N ILE A 73 -1.81 7.37 6.00
CA ILE A 73 -1.14 8.20 7.00
C ILE A 73 -2.08 9.35 7.37
N ARG A 74 -2.62 9.35 8.58
CA ARG A 74 -3.55 10.40 9.03
C ARG A 74 -2.83 11.66 9.48
N ARG A 75 -1.71 11.49 10.19
CA ARG A 75 -0.84 12.54 10.73
C ARG A 75 0.54 11.95 10.96
N GLY A 76 1.57 12.79 10.88
CA GLY A 76 2.94 12.44 11.21
C GLY A 76 3.76 12.14 9.98
N ARG A 77 4.90 11.49 10.22
CA ARG A 77 5.90 11.18 9.20
C ARG A 77 6.63 9.91 9.56
N LEU A 78 6.68 8.98 8.63
CA LEU A 78 7.38 7.72 8.80
C LEU A 78 8.27 7.42 7.60
N LYS A 79 9.32 6.65 7.84
CA LYS A 79 10.12 6.01 6.81
C LYS A 79 9.70 4.54 6.70
N VAL A 80 9.41 4.10 5.48
CA VAL A 80 9.22 2.69 5.14
C VAL A 80 10.46 2.19 4.43
N ASN A 81 11.08 1.13 4.95
CA ASN A 81 12.10 0.36 4.22
C ASN A 81 11.40 -0.79 3.51
N LEU A 82 11.74 -1.01 2.25
CA LEU A 82 11.18 -2.06 1.40
C LEU A 82 12.24 -3.12 1.10
N TYR A 83 11.83 -4.38 1.10
CA TYR A 83 12.68 -5.54 0.86
C TYR A 83 12.06 -6.45 -0.19
N SER A 84 12.89 -7.17 -0.94
CA SER A 84 12.44 -8.23 -1.83
C SER A 84 11.88 -9.43 -1.04
N SER A 85 11.23 -10.38 -1.72
CA SER A 85 10.87 -11.66 -1.11
C SER A 85 12.06 -12.47 -0.61
N ASP A 86 13.27 -12.23 -1.17
CA ASP A 86 14.54 -12.81 -0.71
C ASP A 86 15.18 -12.01 0.44
N LYS A 87 14.45 -11.03 1.02
CA LYS A 87 14.87 -10.18 2.15
C LYS A 87 16.00 -9.20 1.83
N GLU A 88 16.28 -8.95 0.55
CA GLU A 88 17.25 -7.94 0.13
C GLU A 88 16.64 -6.54 0.21
N PHE A 89 17.40 -5.55 0.70
CA PHE A 89 16.93 -4.17 0.77
C PHE A 89 16.81 -3.54 -0.63
N LEU A 90 15.63 -3.00 -0.93
CA LEU A 90 15.31 -2.39 -2.23
C LEU A 90 15.32 -0.86 -2.20
N GLY A 91 15.26 -0.27 -1.00
CA GLY A 91 15.21 1.17 -0.80
C GLY A 91 14.16 1.58 0.23
N ASP A 92 14.14 2.87 0.55
CA ASP A 92 13.22 3.46 1.51
C ASP A 92 12.41 4.62 0.92
N ARG A 93 11.26 4.90 1.53
CA ARG A 93 10.42 6.05 1.21
C ARG A 93 9.95 6.72 2.49
N ILE A 94 9.86 8.04 2.47
CA ILE A 94 9.20 8.79 3.52
C ILE A 94 7.75 9.00 3.11
N LEU A 95 6.83 8.72 4.03
CA LEU A 95 5.40 8.95 3.91
C LEU A 95 4.96 9.98 4.93
N GLU A 96 4.10 10.90 4.49
CA GLU A 96 3.60 12.01 5.29
C GLU A 96 2.07 11.99 5.32
N ALA A 97 1.47 12.89 6.11
CA ALA A 97 0.02 12.98 6.25
C ALA A 97 -0.70 13.09 4.88
N GLY A 98 -1.69 12.23 4.66
CA GLY A 98 -2.45 12.12 3.41
C GLY A 98 -1.88 11.11 2.41
N ASP A 99 -0.64 10.66 2.58
CA ASP A 99 -0.08 9.61 1.72
C ASP A 99 -0.76 8.26 2.00
N VAL A 100 -0.85 7.46 0.94
CA VAL A 100 -1.34 6.09 0.99
C VAL A 100 -0.28 5.17 0.39
N ILE A 101 -0.03 4.04 1.04
CA ILE A 101 0.82 2.98 0.50
C ILE A 101 0.06 1.65 0.50
N LEU A 102 0.06 0.94 -0.62
CA LEU A 102 -0.26 -0.48 -0.69
C LEU A 102 1.05 -1.25 -0.68
N LEU A 103 1.20 -2.17 0.26
CA LEU A 103 2.31 -3.11 0.35
C LEU A 103 1.88 -4.40 -0.33
N CYS A 104 2.36 -4.57 -1.56
CA CYS A 104 1.90 -5.60 -2.50
C CYS A 104 2.58 -6.95 -2.27
N GLY A 105 3.85 -6.94 -1.88
CA GLY A 105 4.72 -8.12 -1.81
C GLY A 105 6.04 -7.81 -1.11
N GLY A 106 6.95 -8.78 -1.12
CA GLY A 106 8.22 -8.69 -0.40
C GLY A 106 8.07 -8.45 1.11
N GLY A 107 9.05 -7.76 1.68
CA GLY A 107 9.07 -7.37 3.09
C GLY A 107 9.04 -5.85 3.27
N HIS A 108 8.67 -5.40 4.47
CA HIS A 108 8.76 -3.99 4.83
C HIS A 108 9.02 -3.81 6.33
N SER A 109 9.57 -2.65 6.68
CA SER A 109 9.69 -2.20 8.07
C SER A 109 9.38 -0.70 8.15
N PHE A 110 8.91 -0.24 9.29
CA PHE A 110 8.60 1.17 9.51
C PHE A 110 9.44 1.77 10.64
N GLU A 111 9.88 2.99 10.42
CA GLU A 111 10.53 3.84 11.41
C GLU A 111 9.70 5.13 11.51
N MET A 112 9.13 5.41 12.68
CA MET A 112 8.38 6.64 12.91
C MET A 112 9.38 7.78 13.14
N LEU A 113 9.44 8.73 12.22
CA LEU A 113 10.34 9.88 12.31
C LEU A 113 9.79 10.96 13.27
N GLU A 114 8.48 10.93 13.49
CA GLU A 114 7.76 11.69 14.51
C GLU A 114 6.50 10.92 14.95
N GLU A 115 5.74 11.46 15.93
CA GLU A 115 4.47 10.85 16.34
C GLU A 115 3.54 10.70 15.13
N THR A 116 3.26 9.46 14.75
CA THR A 116 2.55 9.13 13.52
C THR A 116 1.30 8.32 13.82
N SER A 117 0.19 8.72 13.20
CA SER A 117 -1.10 8.05 13.29
C SER A 117 -1.46 7.46 11.93
N ILE A 118 -1.70 6.15 11.90
CA ILE A 118 -1.90 5.37 10.68
C ILE A 118 -3.23 4.62 10.79
N ILE A 119 -4.00 4.57 9.70
CA ILE A 119 -5.05 3.56 9.52
C ILE A 119 -4.49 2.47 8.65
N GLU A 120 -4.61 1.23 9.10
CA GLU A 120 -4.24 0.06 8.33
C GLU A 120 -5.49 -0.70 7.88
N VAL A 121 -5.51 -1.11 6.62
CA VAL A 121 -6.49 -2.01 6.04
C VAL A 121 -5.77 -3.26 5.58
N LYS A 122 -5.98 -4.38 6.28
CA LYS A 122 -5.40 -5.68 5.92
C LYS A 122 -6.35 -6.52 5.10
N GLN A 123 -5.80 -7.25 4.14
CA GLN A 123 -6.51 -8.33 3.48
C GLN A 123 -6.71 -9.51 4.45
N GLY A 124 -7.92 -10.05 4.48
CA GLY A 124 -8.26 -11.24 5.26
C GLY A 124 -8.42 -12.50 4.40
N PRO A 125 -8.70 -13.65 5.02
CA PRO A 125 -8.94 -13.83 6.46
C PRO A 125 -7.67 -13.59 7.29
N TYR A 126 -7.81 -12.97 8.47
CA TYR A 126 -6.70 -12.73 9.38
C TYR A 126 -6.27 -14.04 10.05
N LEU A 127 -5.00 -14.43 9.90
CA LEU A 127 -4.46 -15.68 10.46
C LEU A 127 -3.67 -15.45 11.77
N GLY A 128 -3.63 -14.22 12.28
CA GLY A 128 -2.96 -13.93 13.55
C GLY A 128 -1.45 -13.80 13.40
N VAL A 129 -0.70 -14.47 14.28
CA VAL A 129 0.78 -14.41 14.31
C VAL A 129 1.39 -15.09 13.07
N GLU A 130 0.67 -16.02 12.44
CA GLU A 130 1.12 -16.75 11.26
C GLU A 130 1.16 -15.89 9.98
N ASP A 131 0.57 -14.69 9.99
CA ASP A 131 0.56 -13.77 8.83
C ASP A 131 1.93 -13.13 8.55
N LYS A 132 2.90 -13.18 9.48
CA LYS A 132 4.16 -12.46 9.35
C LYS A 132 5.36 -13.29 9.82
N THR A 133 6.37 -13.42 8.96
CA THR A 133 7.71 -13.87 9.36
C THR A 133 8.59 -12.65 9.61
N ARG A 134 9.11 -12.50 10.82
CA ARG A 134 10.10 -11.44 11.14
C ARG A 134 11.49 -11.91 10.76
N PHE A 135 12.34 -10.99 10.34
CA PHE A 135 13.76 -11.23 10.07
C PHE A 135 14.60 -10.10 10.64
N GLU A 136 15.84 -10.40 11.02
CA GLU A 136 16.81 -9.39 11.46
C GLU A 136 17.39 -8.69 10.23
N ASN A 137 17.61 -7.38 10.35
CA ASN A 137 18.38 -6.64 9.35
C ASN A 137 19.86 -6.89 9.62
N ASP A 138 20.52 -7.67 8.76
CA ASP A 138 21.97 -7.73 8.72
C ASP A 138 22.49 -6.35 8.31
N SER A 139 22.80 -5.52 9.30
CA SER A 139 23.38 -4.19 9.14
C SER A 139 24.90 -4.32 9.02
N SER A 140 25.33 -5.18 8.11
CA SER A 140 26.73 -5.40 7.73
C SER A 140 26.96 -4.89 6.31
N GLY A 141 27.05 -3.56 6.21
CA GLY A 141 27.55 -2.83 5.05
C GLY A 141 28.26 -1.57 5.52
#